data_AF-A0A158DP21-F1
#
_entry.id   AF-A0A158DP21-F1
#
_cell.length_a   1.000
_cell.length_b   1.000
_cell.length_c   1.000
_cell.angle_alpha   90.00
_cell.angle_beta   90.00
_cell.angle_gamma   90.00
#
_symmetry.space_group_name_H-M   'P 1'
#
loop_
_entity.id
_entity.type
_entity.pdbx_description
1 polymer ?
#
loop_
_entity_poly.entity_id
_entity_poly.type
_entity_poly.pdbx_seq_one_letter_code
_entity_poly.pdbx_strand_id
1 'polypeptide(L)'
;MNTTLERDTTITSPYTARNVDAAIGHLERVLSAEGANSLFGQTYWRTRVQQVSATRGLHHEQRARLARLMRLLSDAGGVQVRKR
;
A
#
# COMPACT_ATOMS: atom_id res chain seq x y z
N MET A 1 -16.23 -29.29 22.96
CA MET A 1 -15.49 -28.13 23.51
C MET A 1 -14.26 -27.94 22.63
N ASN A 2 -14.45 -27.12 21.62
CA ASN A 2 -13.71 -26.94 20.38
C ASN A 2 -13.29 -25.46 20.35
N THR A 3 -12.10 -25.04 19.95
CA THR A 3 -11.16 -25.62 18.98
C THR A 3 -9.85 -24.89 19.20
N THR A 4 -8.74 -25.64 19.16
CA THR A 4 -7.36 -25.18 19.19
C THR A 4 -7.16 -24.06 18.17
N LEU A 5 -6.65 -22.92 18.65
CA LEU A 5 -6.35 -21.74 17.86
C LEU A 5 -5.13 -22.03 16.97
N GLU A 6 -5.36 -22.63 15.80
CA GLU A 6 -4.36 -22.71 14.74
C GLU A 6 -4.00 -21.27 14.33
N ARG A 7 -2.76 -20.89 14.67
CA ARG A 7 -2.11 -19.69 14.15
C ARG A 7 -1.74 -19.96 12.71
N ASP A 8 -2.75 -19.95 11.86
CA ASP A 8 -2.57 -19.94 10.43
C ASP A 8 -2.03 -18.55 10.07
N THR A 9 -0.70 -18.43 10.01
CA THR A 9 0.00 -17.26 9.48
C THR A 9 -0.11 -17.25 7.96
N THR A 10 -1.29 -17.50 7.40
CA THR A 10 -1.62 -16.97 6.10
C THR A 10 -1.59 -15.46 6.27
N ILE A 11 -0.65 -14.80 5.59
CA ILE A 11 -0.70 -13.36 5.35
C ILE A 11 -1.92 -13.11 4.45
N THR A 12 -3.10 -13.31 4.99
CA THR A 12 -4.35 -12.88 4.41
C THR A 12 -4.27 -11.38 4.46
N SER A 13 -4.10 -10.77 3.30
CA SER A 13 -4.09 -9.31 3.20
C SER A 13 -5.31 -8.81 3.98
N PRO A 14 -5.15 -7.90 4.96
CA PRO A 14 -6.26 -7.47 5.83
C PRO A 14 -7.36 -6.73 5.06
N TYR A 15 -7.15 -6.53 3.75
CA TYR A 15 -8.08 -5.93 2.82
C TYR A 15 -8.95 -6.99 2.17
N THR A 16 -10.26 -6.86 2.37
CA THR A 16 -11.27 -7.54 1.56
C THR A 16 -11.55 -6.71 0.31
N ALA A 17 -12.10 -7.32 -0.74
CA ALA A 17 -12.50 -6.60 -1.97
C ALA A 17 -13.41 -5.39 -1.70
N ARG A 18 -14.17 -5.40 -0.60
CA ARG A 18 -15.03 -4.30 -0.15
C ARG A 18 -14.24 -3.12 0.47
N ASN A 19 -13.12 -3.41 1.13
CA ASN A 19 -12.34 -2.40 1.84
C ASN A 19 -11.11 -1.92 1.04
N VAL A 20 -10.81 -2.57 -0.07
CA VAL A 20 -9.62 -2.28 -0.87
C VAL A 20 -9.71 -0.92 -1.58
N ASP A 21 -10.89 -0.51 -2.07
CA ASP A 21 -11.10 0.83 -2.63
C ASP A 21 -10.89 1.93 -1.59
N ALA A 22 -11.42 1.74 -0.37
CA ALA A 22 -11.23 2.68 0.72
C ALA A 22 -9.74 2.78 1.14
N ALA A 23 -9.03 1.65 1.16
CA ALA A 23 -7.60 1.61 1.44
C ALA A 23 -6.77 2.30 0.34
N ILE A 24 -7.11 2.07 -0.94
CA ILE A 24 -6.49 2.75 -2.08
C ILE A 24 -6.75 4.26 -1.99
N GLY A 25 -7.99 4.69 -1.77
CA GLY A 25 -8.34 6.10 -1.64
C GLY A 25 -7.64 6.80 -0.47
N HIS A 26 -7.44 6.09 0.65
CA HIS A 26 -6.63 6.61 1.76
C HIS A 26 -5.16 6.79 1.36
N LEU A 27 -4.56 5.81 0.67
CA LEU A 27 -3.19 5.91 0.17
C LEU A 27 -3.05 7.04 -0.85
N GLU A 28 -4.01 7.19 -1.77
CA GLU A 28 -4.02 8.30 -2.74
C GLU A 28 -4.04 9.65 -2.04
N ARG A 29 -4.90 9.83 -1.04
CA ARG A 29 -4.99 11.09 -0.27
C ARG A 29 -3.72 11.36 0.52
N VAL A 30 -3.21 10.38 1.27
CA VAL A 30 -2.02 10.56 2.11
C VAL A 30 -0.78 10.80 1.27
N LEU A 31 -0.58 10.07 0.17
CA LEU A 31 0.58 10.28 -0.70
C LEU A 31 0.50 11.60 -1.46
N SER A 32 -0.69 12.09 -1.78
CA SER A 32 -0.86 13.40 -2.41
C SER A 32 -0.70 14.56 -1.42
N ALA A 33 -1.15 14.39 -0.17
CA ALA A 33 -1.13 15.45 0.85
C ALA A 33 0.18 15.48 1.65
N GLU A 34 0.70 14.32 2.04
CA GLU A 34 1.88 14.17 2.89
C GLU A 34 3.14 13.77 2.11
N GLY A 35 3.11 13.63 0.78
CA GLY A 35 4.22 13.08 -0.01
C GLY A 35 5.63 13.60 0.35
N ALA A 36 5.77 14.86 0.74
CA ALA A 36 7.03 15.47 1.18
C ALA A 36 7.19 15.66 2.72
N ASN A 37 6.10 15.51 3.48
CA ASN A 37 6.05 15.80 4.92
C ASN A 37 5.52 14.63 5.77
N SER A 38 5.42 13.45 5.16
CA SER A 38 4.88 12.27 5.81
C SER A 38 5.79 11.87 6.97
N LEU A 39 5.18 11.61 8.12
CA LEU A 39 5.85 11.05 9.29
C LEU A 39 6.54 9.72 8.98
N PHE A 40 6.15 9.05 7.90
CA PHE A 40 6.71 7.78 7.45
C PHE A 40 7.51 7.95 6.16
N GLY A 41 8.67 7.29 6.09
CA GLY A 41 9.51 7.29 4.91
C GLY A 41 8.88 6.54 3.71
N GLN A 42 9.38 6.83 2.50
CA GLN A 42 8.87 6.23 1.25
C GLN A 42 8.88 4.69 1.26
N THR A 43 9.86 4.07 1.93
CA THR A 43 9.94 2.61 2.07
C THR A 43 8.70 2.02 2.75
N TYR A 44 8.19 2.69 3.79
CA TYR A 44 6.97 2.26 4.48
C TYR A 44 5.77 2.29 3.53
N TRP A 45 5.59 3.39 2.81
CA TRP A 45 4.50 3.52 1.84
C TRP A 45 4.58 2.51 0.72
N ARG A 46 5.79 2.20 0.23
CA ARG A 46 6.00 1.16 -0.78
C ARG A 46 5.55 -0.21 -0.28
N THR A 47 5.91 -0.57 0.96
CA THR A 47 5.44 -1.81 1.60
C THR A 47 3.92 -1.84 1.73
N ARG A 48 3.27 -0.72 2.08
CA ARG A 48 1.81 -0.65 2.19
C ARG A 48 1.11 -0.82 0.85
N VAL A 49 1.59 -0.16 -0.20
CA VAL A 49 1.05 -0.32 -1.56
C VAL A 49 1.21 -1.77 -2.05
N GLN A 50 2.35 -2.42 -1.75
CA GLN A 50 2.57 -3.83 -2.06
C GLN A 50 1.61 -4.77 -1.30
N GLN A 51 1.35 -4.52 -0.02
CA GLN A 51 0.38 -5.30 0.76
C GLN A 51 -1.04 -5.21 0.16
N VAL A 52 -1.47 -4.01 -0.23
CA VAL A 52 -2.77 -3.83 -0.89
C VAL A 52 -2.80 -4.55 -2.25
N SER A 53 -1.71 -4.49 -3.02
CA SER A 53 -1.58 -5.18 -4.32
C SER A 53 -1.58 -6.71 -4.21
N ALA A 54 -1.16 -7.26 -3.07
CA ALA A 54 -1.21 -8.70 -2.78
C ALA A 54 -2.64 -9.22 -2.52
N THR A 55 -3.63 -8.34 -2.44
CA THR A 55 -5.04 -8.73 -2.25
C THR A 55 -5.55 -9.51 -3.46
N ARG A 56 -6.14 -10.68 -3.23
CA ARG A 56 -6.77 -11.48 -4.30
C ARG A 56 -8.09 -10.83 -4.72
N GLY A 57 -8.42 -10.92 -6.01
CA GLY A 57 -9.68 -10.40 -6.55
C GLY A 57 -9.68 -8.89 -6.85
N LEU A 58 -8.51 -8.25 -6.94
CA LEU A 58 -8.41 -6.86 -7.36
C LEU A 58 -8.93 -6.67 -8.79
N HIS A 59 -9.79 -5.67 -8.96
CA HIS A 59 -10.27 -5.22 -10.27
C HIS A 59 -9.15 -4.52 -11.05
N HIS A 60 -9.28 -4.48 -12.37
CA HIS A 60 -8.30 -3.86 -13.25
C HIS A 60 -8.03 -2.39 -12.89
N GLU A 61 -9.08 -1.64 -12.58
CA GLU A 61 -8.98 -0.23 -12.15
C GLU A 61 -8.21 -0.06 -10.84
N GLN A 62 -8.46 -0.93 -9.86
CA GLN A 62 -7.74 -0.90 -8.57
C GLN A 62 -6.25 -1.16 -8.76
N ARG A 63 -5.89 -2.12 -9.63
CA ARG A 63 -4.48 -2.39 -9.98
C ARG A 63 -3.83 -1.21 -10.69
N ALA A 64 -4.55 -0.54 -11.60
CA ALA A 64 -4.05 0.64 -12.28
C ALA A 64 -3.76 1.80 -11.30
N ARG A 65 -4.64 2.03 -10.32
CA ARG A 65 -4.43 3.03 -9.26
C ARG A 65 -3.21 2.68 -8.40
N LEU A 66 -3.07 1.43 -7.96
CA LEU A 66 -1.91 0.97 -7.19
C LEU A 66 -0.60 1.11 -7.97
N ALA A 67 -0.60 0.79 -9.27
CA ALA A 67 0.58 0.97 -10.13
C ALA A 67 0.98 2.44 -10.24
N ARG A 68 0.00 3.36 -10.35
CA ARG A 68 0.27 4.81 -10.34
C ARG A 68 0.88 5.26 -9.01
N LEU A 69 0.38 4.76 -7.87
CA LEU A 69 0.96 5.05 -6.54
C LEU A 69 2.40 4.53 -6.42
N MET A 70 2.69 3.32 -6.91
CA MET A 70 4.08 2.81 -6.93
C MET A 70 4.99 3.68 -7.79
N ARG A 71 4.50 4.17 -8.94
CA ARG A 71 5.28 5.07 -9.80
C ARG A 71 5.58 6.39 -9.11
N LEU A 72 4.61 6.98 -8.42
CA LEU A 72 4.79 8.21 -7.62
C LEU A 72 5.85 8.00 -6.53
N LEU A 73 5.82 6.86 -5.84
CA LEU A 73 6.82 6.51 -4.81
C LEU A 73 8.21 6.17 -5.38
N SER A 74 8.32 5.85 -6.66
CA SER A 74 9.62 5.64 -7.32
C SER A 74 10.19 6.96 -7.86
N ASP A 75 9.32 7.85 -8.34
CA ASP A 75 9.69 9.19 -8.84
C ASP A 75 10.07 10.12 -7.67
N ALA A 76 9.31 10.09 -6.57
CA ALA A 76 9.64 10.82 -5.34
C ALA A 76 10.96 10.35 -4.70
N GLY A 77 11.40 9.12 -4.99
CA GLY A 77 12.70 8.58 -4.55
C GLY A 77 13.90 9.15 -5.31
N GLY A 78 13.67 9.82 -6.44
CA GLY A 78 14.70 10.48 -7.24
C GLY A 78 15.23 11.78 -6.63
N VAL A 79 14.53 12.36 -5.65
CA VAL A 79 14.92 13.59 -4.94
C VAL A 79 15.67 13.28 -3.63
N GLN A 80 16.47 12.19 -3.60
CA GLN A 80 17.46 11.96 -2.54
C GLN A 80 18.84 11.58 -3.10
N VAL A 81 19.28 12.26 -4.15
CA VAL A 81 20.72 12.47 -4.40
C VAL A 81 20.99 13.96 -4.39
N ARG A 82 21.18 14.53 -3.20
CA ARG A 82 21.95 15.77 -3.04
C ARG A 82 22.83 15.69 -1.80
N LYS A 83 24.13 15.83 -2.09
CA LYS A 83 25.30 16.14 -1.25
C LYS A 83 26.04 14.96 -0.60
N ARG A 84 27.18 14.63 -1.21
CA ARG A 84 28.47 14.96 -0.60
C ARG A 84 29.18 15.98 -1.48
#